data_AF-B6XEY2-F1
#
_entry.id   AF-B6XEY2-F1
#
_cell.length_a   1.000
_cell.length_b   1.000
_cell.length_c   1.000
_cell.angle_alpha   90.00
_cell.angle_beta   90.00
_cell.angle_gamma   90.00
#
_symmetry.space_group_name_H-M   'P 1'
#
loop_
_entity.id
_entity.type
_entity.pdbx_description
1 polymer ?
#
loop_
_entity_poly.entity_id
_entity_poly.type
_entity_poly.pdbx_seq_one_letter_code
_entity_poly.pdbx_strand_id
1 'polypeptide(L)' 'MQIIGYVLLMLIQGSAVPVSEQIYTQQECESRAWQIMQVRNVEIVCGEVIRGR' A
#
# COMPACT_ATOMS: atom_id res chain seq x y z
N MET A 1 2.54 19.17 4.68
CA MET A 1 2.30 17.75 4.39
C MET A 1 2.65 17.51 2.94
N GLN A 2 3.70 16.71 2.70
CA GLN A 2 4.15 16.35 1.35
C GLN A 2 4.02 14.83 1.22
N ILE A 3 3.39 14.35 0.15
CA ILE A 3 3.40 12.92 -0.19
C ILE A 3 4.82 12.58 -0.64
N ILE A 4 5.43 11.60 0.03
CA ILE A 4 6.79 11.13 -0.28
C ILE A 4 6.80 9.74 -0.93
N GLY A 5 5.63 9.12 -1.06
CA GLY A 5 5.42 7.86 -1.77
C GLY A 5 4.22 7.10 -1.23
N TYR A 6 4.14 5.80 -1.57
CA TYR A 6 3.01 4.93 -1.27
C TYR A 6 3.47 3.63 -0.61
N VAL A 7 2.65 3.08 0.28
CA VAL A 7 2.87 1.78 0.92
C VAL A 7 1.72 0.83 0.62
N LEU A 8 2.03 -0.46 0.52
CA LEU A 8 1.03 -1.52 0.39
C LEU A 8 0.40 -1.78 1.76
N LEU A 9 -0.93 -1.62 1.84
CA LEU A 9 -1.71 -1.88 3.05
C LEU A 9 -2.68 -3.03 2.78
N MET A 10 -2.66 -4.04 3.63
CA MET A 10 -3.67 -5.08 3.66
C MET A 10 -4.81 -4.66 4.58
N LEU A 11 -6.04 -4.77 4.09
CA LEU A 11 -7.24 -4.50 4.88
C LEU A 11 -7.72 -5.78 5.55
N ILE A 12 -7.72 -5.80 6.88
CA ILE A 12 -8.19 -6.93 7.68
C ILE A 12 -8.99 -6.39 8.85
N GLN A 13 -10.26 -6.78 8.96
CA GLN A 13 -11.10 -6.53 10.14
C GLN A 13 -11.08 -5.05 10.61
N GLY A 14 -11.25 -4.11 9.66
CA GLY A 14 -11.26 -2.67 9.95
C GLY A 14 -9.89 -2.07 10.24
N SER A 15 -8.81 -2.84 10.10
CA SER A 15 -7.43 -2.39 10.23
C SER A 15 -6.74 -2.35 8.86
N ALA A 16 -5.81 -1.41 8.69
CA ALA A 16 -4.88 -1.36 7.57
C ALA A 16 -3.49 -1.71 8.07
N VAL A 17 -2.92 -2.81 7.59
CA VAL A 17 -1.62 -3.33 8.05
C VAL A 17 -0.61 -3.25 6.90
N PRO A 18 0.60 -2.69 7.09
CA PRO A 18 1.60 -2.65 6.04
C PRO A 18 2.04 -4.07 5.64
N VAL A 19 2.04 -4.33 4.33
CA VAL A 19 2.55 -5.58 3.75
C VAL A 19 4.09 -5.57 3.69
N SER A 20 4.68 -4.36 3.60
CA SER A 20 6.13 -4.14 3.59
C SER A 20 6.47 -2.71 4.02
N GLU A 21 7.67 -2.51 4.55
CA GLU A 21 8.23 -1.18 4.87
C GLU A 21 8.76 -0.41 3.63
N GLN A 22 8.64 -0.98 2.43
CA GLN A 22 9.08 -0.32 1.20
C GLN A 22 8.12 0.81 0.81
N ILE A 23 8.68 1.95 0.44
CA ILE A 23 7.96 3.08 -0.14
C ILE A 23 8.11 3.00 -1.66
N TYR A 24 6.98 3.05 -2.35
CA TYR A 24 6.87 2.95 -3.81
C TYR A 24 6.41 4.26 -4.41
N THR A 25 6.61 4.40 -5.73
CA THR A 25 5.76 5.28 -6.53
C THR A 25 4.31 4.75 -6.55
N GLN A 26 3.36 5.60 -6.95
CA GLN A 26 1.96 5.19 -7.06
C GLN A 26 1.80 3.99 -8.00
N GLN A 27 2.37 4.07 -9.19
CA GLN A 27 2.25 3.04 -10.24
C GLN A 27 2.85 1.70 -9.79
N GLU A 28 4.01 1.71 -9.12
CA GLU A 28 4.62 0.50 -8.56
C GLU A 28 3.75 -0.12 -7.48
N CYS A 29 3.18 0.70 -6.59
CA CYS A 29 2.29 0.22 -5.55
C CYS A 29 1.05 -0.45 -6.15
N GLU A 30 0.36 0.21 -7.08
CA GLU A 30 -0.85 -0.31 -7.73
C GLU A 30 -0.57 -1.61 -8.50
N SER A 31 0.55 -1.66 -9.23
CA SER A 31 0.96 -2.86 -9.96
C SER A 31 1.21 -4.04 -9.00
N ARG A 32 1.89 -3.81 -7.87
CA ARG A 32 2.14 -4.85 -6.86
C ARG A 32 0.87 -5.27 -6.14
N ALA A 33 0.01 -4.33 -5.76
CA ALA A 33 -1.27 -4.62 -5.13
C ALA A 33 -2.11 -5.55 -6.03
N TRP A 34 -2.21 -5.22 -7.31
CA TRP A 34 -2.89 -6.05 -8.30
C TRP A 34 -2.28 -7.46 -8.38
N GLN A 35 -0.95 -7.58 -8.51
CA GLN A 35 -0.27 -8.87 -8.59
C GLN A 35 -0.52 -9.75 -7.35
N ILE A 36 -0.50 -9.17 -6.14
CA ILE A 36 -0.78 -9.90 -4.90
C ILE A 36 -2.22 -10.42 -4.89
N MET A 37 -3.18 -9.57 -5.26
CA MET A 37 -4.60 -9.94 -5.29
C MET A 37 -4.94 -10.98 -6.38
N GLN A 38 -4.12 -11.13 -7.42
CA GLN A 38 -4.28 -12.21 -8.41
C GLN A 38 -3.97 -13.61 -7.83
N VAL A 39 -3.11 -13.69 -6.82
CA VAL A 39 -2.63 -14.98 -6.28
C VAL A 39 -3.12 -15.27 -4.87
N ARG A 40 -3.64 -14.24 -4.16
CA ARG A 40 -4.13 -14.34 -2.78
C ARG A 40 -5.49 -13.67 -2.68
N ASN A 41 -6.42 -14.32 -1.98
CA ASN A 41 -7.73 -13.76 -1.67
C ASN A 41 -7.62 -12.78 -0.47
N VAL A 42 -7.04 -11.62 -0.70
CA VAL A 42 -6.85 -10.53 0.26
C VAL A 42 -7.21 -9.20 -0.39
N GLU A 43 -7.49 -8.18 0.41
CA GLU A 43 -7.71 -6.82 -0.08
C GLU A 43 -6.46 -5.98 0.19
N ILE A 44 -5.78 -5.54 -0.87
CA ILE A 44 -4.58 -4.68 -0.80
C ILE A 44 -4.90 -3.32 -1.41
N VAL A 45 -4.53 -2.26 -0.70
CA VAL A 45 -4.66 -0.86 -1.16
C VAL A 45 -3.31 -0.13 -1.06
N CYS A 46 -3.19 0.98 -1.77
CA CYS A 46 -2.03 1.87 -1.70
C CYS A 46 -2.33 3.05 -0.77
N GLY A 47 -1.61 3.12 0.34
CA GLY A 47 -1.70 4.23 1.30
C GLY A 47 -0.65 5.30 1.03
N GLU A 48 -1.03 6.58 1.09
CA GLU A 48 -0.10 7.70 0.96
C GLU A 48 0.80 7.82 2.19
N VAL A 49 2.10 7.90 1.97
CA VAL A 49 3.06 8.28 3.02
C VAL A 49 3.23 9.78 3.00
N ILE A 50 2.75 10.43 4.05
CA ILE A 50 2.80 11.88 4.19
C ILE A 50 3.87 12.25 5.21
N ARG A 51 4.86 13.04 4.78
CA ARG A 51 5.82 13.64 5.72
C ARG A 51 5.18 14.86 6.40
N GLY A 52 5.00 14.75 7.72
CA GLY A 52 4.66 15.85 8.61
C GLY A 52 5.78 16.89 8.68
N ARG A 53 5.44 18.12 9.09
CA ARG A 53 6.44 19.20 9.24
C ARG A 53 7.17 19.09 10.58
#